data_AF-A0A0F9C0F1-F1
#
_entry.id   AF-A0A0F9C0F1-F1
#
_cell.length_a   1.000
_cell.length_b   1.000
_cell.length_c   1.000
_cell.angle_alpha   90.00
_cell.angle_beta   90.00
_cell.angle_gamma   90.00
#
_symmetry.space_group_name_H-M   'P 1'
#
loop_
_entity.id
_entity.type
_entity.pdbx_description
1 polymer ?
#
loop_
_entity_poly.entity_id
_entity_poly.type
_entity_poly.pdbx_seq_one_letter_code
_entity_poly.pdbx_strand_id
1 'polypeptide(L)'
;FTRVVFQIAKPHVLCQLTDLAGAVHTTATVGAVTMQVKTFADTEVVEAGDEFHIAGHSATYVVTDDLTLANQATTGSALKFFPALETGAASDVVITFTSSTLTPALEDLVIRRCFARLVRFHGSKFLTRIPFGGANVFGNFRQLGRDIWDETEKDLNKAEPQTKKTYSKGGIRVGIFGAHGHHGHHGHH
;
A
#
# COMPACT_ATOMS: atom_id res chain seq x y z
N PHE A 1 -13.49 -24.19 -0.55
CA PHE A 1 -13.32 -22.76 -0.89
C PHE A 1 -11.89 -22.53 -1.33
N THR A 2 -11.68 -22.29 -2.63
CA THR A 2 -10.36 -21.91 -3.14
C THR A 2 -10.09 -20.50 -2.63
N ARG A 3 -9.15 -20.37 -1.70
CA ARG A 3 -8.77 -19.08 -1.11
C ARG A 3 -8.04 -18.27 -2.18
N VAL A 4 -8.74 -17.37 -2.87
CA VAL A 4 -8.11 -16.36 -3.74
C VAL A 4 -7.44 -15.34 -2.83
N VAL A 5 -6.15 -15.55 -2.61
CA VAL A 5 -5.27 -14.55 -1.97
C VAL A 5 -4.98 -13.52 -3.06
N PHE A 6 -5.53 -12.32 -2.93
CA PHE A 6 -5.05 -11.17 -3.70
C PHE A 6 -3.69 -10.81 -3.11
N GLN A 7 -2.63 -11.12 -3.87
CA GLN A 7 -1.26 -10.84 -3.47
C GLN A 7 -0.79 -9.68 -4.32
N ILE A 8 -0.64 -8.51 -3.68
CA ILE A 8 0.07 -7.40 -4.31
C ILE A 8 1.55 -7.80 -4.29
N ALA A 9 2.15 -7.98 -5.46
CA ALA A 9 3.52 -8.46 -5.59
C ALA A 9 4.58 -7.44 -5.09
N LYS A 10 4.15 -6.21 -4.83
CA LYS A 10 4.93 -5.09 -4.28
C LYS A 10 4.07 -4.35 -3.24
N PRO A 11 4.65 -3.54 -2.34
CA PRO A 11 3.87 -2.53 -1.63
C PRO A 11 3.07 -1.70 -2.64
N HIS A 12 1.76 -1.57 -2.42
CA HIS A 12 0.92 -0.70 -3.24
C HIS A 12 0.85 0.66 -2.55
N VAL A 13 1.15 1.70 -3.33
CA VAL A 13 1.14 3.09 -2.90
C VAL A 13 0.10 3.82 -3.76
N LEU A 14 -0.80 4.55 -3.13
CA LEU A 14 -1.69 5.49 -3.82
C LEU A 14 -0.92 6.81 -3.93
N CYS A 15 -0.13 6.94 -4.98
CA CYS A 15 0.52 8.20 -5.31
C CYS A 15 -0.32 8.86 -6.42
N GLN A 16 -0.92 10.02 -6.11
CA GLN A 16 -1.66 10.84 -7.08
C GLN A 16 -0.75 11.36 -8.21
N LEU A 17 0.54 11.47 -7.92
CA LEU A 17 1.51 12.03 -8.86
C LEU A 17 1.83 11.03 -9.96
N THR A 18 1.93 11.54 -11.19
CA THR A 18 2.72 10.89 -12.23
C THR A 18 4.18 10.78 -11.77
N ASP A 19 4.97 9.88 -12.35
CA ASP A 19 6.39 9.78 -12.03
C ASP A 19 7.04 11.17 -12.08
N LEU A 20 7.49 11.64 -10.92
CA LEU A 20 7.96 13.00 -10.75
C LEU A 20 9.42 12.97 -10.32
N ALA A 21 10.27 13.69 -11.04
CA ALA A 21 11.69 13.79 -10.75
C ALA A 21 12.07 15.22 -10.36
N GLY A 22 12.85 15.33 -9.29
CA GLY A 22 13.51 16.55 -8.89
C GLY A 22 14.94 16.29 -8.46
N ALA A 23 15.53 17.21 -7.73
CA ALA A 23 16.88 17.05 -7.21
C ALA A 23 17.03 17.61 -5.80
N VAL A 24 18.04 17.13 -5.08
CA VAL A 24 18.47 17.71 -3.81
C VAL A 24 19.06 19.10 -4.07
N HIS A 25 18.55 20.11 -3.36
CA HIS A 25 18.99 21.50 -3.50
C HIS A 25 20.32 21.77 -2.78
N THR A 26 20.41 21.34 -1.52
CA THR A 26 21.62 21.43 -0.69
C THR A 26 21.90 20.09 -0.06
N THR A 27 23.19 19.74 0.05
CA THR A 27 23.63 18.47 0.65
C THR A 27 22.96 18.22 2.00
N ALA A 28 22.27 17.08 2.12
CA ALA A 28 21.69 16.60 3.36
C ALA A 28 22.61 15.55 3.99
N THR A 29 22.76 15.59 5.30
CA THR A 29 23.63 14.65 6.03
C THR A 29 22.90 13.35 6.35
N VAL A 30 23.69 12.30 6.61
CA VAL A 30 23.16 11.06 7.23
C VAL A 30 22.36 11.40 8.49
N GLY A 31 21.25 10.69 8.70
CA GLY A 31 20.35 10.91 9.83
C GLY A 31 19.39 12.10 9.67
N ALA A 32 19.44 12.85 8.58
CA ALA A 32 18.48 13.93 8.33
C ALA A 32 17.06 13.37 8.08
N VAL A 33 16.05 14.05 8.59
CA VAL A 33 14.60 13.79 8.37
C VAL A 33 13.93 14.89 7.55
N THR A 34 14.72 15.88 7.12
CA THR A 34 14.29 16.99 6.28
C THR A 34 15.42 17.29 5.29
N MET A 35 15.09 17.58 4.03
CA MET A 35 16.04 18.03 3.02
C MET A 35 15.43 19.11 2.13
N GLN A 36 16.27 19.99 1.57
CA GLN A 36 15.84 20.96 0.58
C GLN A 36 15.85 20.31 -0.80
N VAL A 37 14.77 20.48 -1.55
CA VAL A 37 14.59 19.91 -2.89
C VAL A 37 14.29 20.98 -3.93
N LYS A 38 14.63 20.74 -5.20
CA LYS A 38 14.49 21.67 -6.32
C LYS A 38 14.08 20.95 -7.61
N THR A 39 13.94 21.74 -8.68
CA THR A 39 13.74 21.31 -10.08
C THR A 39 12.44 20.55 -10.34
N PHE A 40 11.42 20.77 -9.51
CA PHE A 40 10.05 20.33 -9.80
C PHE A 40 9.29 21.37 -10.62
N ALA A 41 8.23 20.94 -11.30
CA ALA A 41 7.35 21.88 -11.96
C ALA A 41 6.57 22.68 -10.90
N ASP A 42 6.33 23.97 -11.16
CA ASP A 42 5.44 24.74 -10.30
C ASP A 42 4.02 24.15 -10.40
N THR A 43 3.41 23.84 -9.23
CA THR A 43 2.01 23.41 -8.98
C THR A 43 1.78 21.99 -8.47
N GLU A 44 2.81 21.15 -8.39
CA GLU A 44 2.65 19.78 -7.88
C GLU A 44 2.58 19.79 -6.34
N VAL A 45 1.67 19.00 -5.77
CA VAL A 45 1.58 18.80 -4.32
C VAL A 45 2.00 17.36 -4.04
N VAL A 46 3.07 17.19 -3.26
CA VAL A 46 3.39 15.90 -2.63
C VAL A 46 2.65 15.84 -1.31
N GLU A 47 1.97 14.72 -1.07
CA GLU A 47 1.14 14.53 0.11
C GLU A 47 1.87 13.66 1.14
N ALA A 48 1.51 13.82 2.41
CA ALA A 48 1.97 12.94 3.46
C ALA A 48 1.58 11.49 3.14
N GLY A 49 2.57 10.59 3.12
CA GLY A 49 2.42 9.20 2.73
C GLY A 49 3.00 8.88 1.35
N ASP A 50 3.34 9.89 0.54
CA ASP A 50 3.99 9.65 -0.76
C ASP A 50 5.39 9.05 -0.58
N GLU A 51 5.70 8.06 -1.40
CA GLU A 51 7.03 7.42 -1.42
C GLU A 51 7.93 8.06 -2.47
N PHE A 52 9.19 8.29 -2.08
CA PHE A 52 10.24 8.72 -3.00
C PHE A 52 11.54 7.97 -2.76
N HIS A 53 12.38 8.01 -3.79
CA HIS A 53 13.70 7.42 -3.81
C HIS A 53 14.74 8.49 -4.13
N ILE A 54 15.92 8.38 -3.50
CA ILE A 54 17.08 9.24 -3.77
C ILE A 54 18.10 8.38 -4.52
N ALA A 55 18.57 8.86 -5.67
CA ALA A 55 19.53 8.12 -6.47
C ALA A 55 20.80 7.77 -5.67
N GLY A 56 21.16 6.49 -5.66
CA GLY A 56 22.32 5.98 -4.92
C GLY A 56 22.03 5.58 -3.46
N HIS A 57 20.82 5.82 -2.96
CA HIS A 57 20.37 5.25 -1.69
C HIS A 57 19.75 3.87 -1.96
N SER A 58 19.72 3.00 -0.96
CA SER A 58 19.06 1.70 -0.96
C SER A 58 17.67 1.75 -0.32
N ALA A 59 17.43 2.70 0.59
CA ALA A 59 16.15 2.92 1.24
C ALA A 59 15.12 3.65 0.35
N THR A 60 13.85 3.39 0.63
CA THR A 60 12.70 4.20 0.20
C THR A 60 12.29 5.10 1.36
N TYR A 61 11.92 6.34 1.04
CA TYR A 61 11.51 7.35 2.00
C TYR A 61 10.03 7.69 1.80
N VAL A 62 9.35 8.05 2.89
CA VAL A 62 7.94 8.41 2.93
C VAL A 62 7.83 9.85 3.38
N VAL A 63 7.11 10.67 2.63
CA VAL A 63 6.81 12.07 2.98
C VAL A 63 5.94 12.11 4.23
N THR A 64 6.26 12.98 5.18
CA THR A 64 5.53 13.07 6.46
C THR A 64 4.56 14.26 6.54
N ASP A 65 4.82 15.32 5.78
CA ASP A 65 3.99 16.53 5.73
C ASP A 65 3.75 16.91 4.26
N ASP A 66 2.53 17.38 3.95
CA ASP A 66 2.19 17.89 2.62
C ASP A 66 3.11 19.06 2.24
N LEU A 67 3.57 19.06 0.99
CA LEU A 67 4.41 20.11 0.44
C LEU A 67 3.96 20.45 -0.98
N THR A 68 3.63 21.73 -1.18
CA THR A 68 3.50 22.28 -2.53
C THR A 68 4.89 22.50 -3.09
N LEU A 69 5.23 21.74 -4.13
CA LEU A 69 6.45 21.89 -4.88
C LEU A 69 6.35 23.13 -5.77
N ALA A 70 7.43 23.88 -5.75
CA ALA A 70 7.64 25.03 -6.61
C ALA A 70 9.02 24.89 -7.27
N ASN A 71 9.16 25.49 -8.44
CA ASN A 71 10.40 25.61 -9.19
C ASN A 71 11.34 26.60 -8.49
N GLN A 72 11.89 26.16 -7.36
CA GLN A 72 12.75 26.95 -6.49
C GLN A 72 14.21 26.57 -6.72
N ALA A 73 14.79 27.07 -7.81
CA ALA A 73 16.19 26.82 -8.14
C ALA A 73 17.18 27.40 -7.10
N THR A 74 16.80 28.46 -6.39
CA THR A 74 17.68 29.24 -5.50
C THR A 74 17.53 28.94 -4.01
N THR A 75 16.34 28.60 -3.52
CA THR A 75 16.12 28.33 -2.08
C THR A 75 15.80 26.87 -1.77
N GLY A 76 15.30 26.13 -2.76
CA GLY A 76 14.69 24.83 -2.55
C GLY A 76 13.37 24.89 -1.76
N SER A 77 12.74 23.73 -1.63
CA SER A 77 11.55 23.46 -0.81
C SER A 77 11.88 22.42 0.25
N ALA A 78 11.41 22.60 1.49
CA ALA A 78 11.76 21.71 2.59
C ALA A 78 10.87 20.46 2.60
N LEU A 79 11.40 19.34 2.11
CA LEU A 79 10.73 18.05 2.15
C LEU A 79 11.04 17.34 3.48
N LYS A 80 10.00 16.96 4.22
CA LYS A 80 10.10 16.18 5.47
C LYS A 80 9.72 14.73 5.21
N PHE A 81 10.45 13.80 5.82
CA PHE A 81 10.30 12.39 5.50
C PHE A 81 10.76 11.44 6.60
N PHE A 82 10.40 10.17 6.43
CA PHE A 82 10.81 9.04 7.26
C PHE A 82 11.11 7.81 6.37
N PRO A 83 12.10 6.95 6.69
CA PRO A 83 13.05 7.04 7.80
C PRO A 83 14.08 8.15 7.58
N ALA A 84 14.94 8.38 8.59
CA ALA A 84 16.07 9.27 8.45
C ALA A 84 17.04 8.76 7.36
N LEU A 85 17.76 9.67 6.68
CA LEU A 85 18.69 9.31 5.60
C LEU A 85 19.74 8.30 6.09
N GLU A 86 19.84 7.17 5.40
CA GLU A 86 20.86 6.15 5.71
C GLU A 86 22.28 6.58 5.28
N THR A 87 22.37 7.46 4.28
CA THR A 87 23.60 8.06 3.75
C THR A 87 23.37 9.53 3.46
N GLY A 88 24.43 10.34 3.40
CA GLY A 88 24.28 11.73 2.97
C GLY A 88 23.86 11.83 1.50
N ALA A 89 22.95 12.75 1.20
CA ALA A 89 22.52 13.04 -0.16
C ALA A 89 23.20 14.32 -0.66
N ALA A 90 24.07 14.22 -1.66
CA ALA A 90 24.77 15.37 -2.22
C ALA A 90 23.82 16.31 -2.98
N SER A 91 24.23 17.57 -3.16
CA SER A 91 23.54 18.50 -4.08
C SER A 91 23.39 17.87 -5.47
N ASP A 92 22.27 18.18 -6.13
CA ASP A 92 21.94 17.76 -7.49
C ASP A 92 21.72 16.25 -7.67
N VAL A 93 21.73 15.48 -6.58
CA VAL A 93 21.30 14.08 -6.62
C VAL A 93 19.81 14.02 -6.93
N VAL A 94 19.46 13.18 -7.90
CA VAL A 94 18.09 13.02 -8.38
C VAL A 94 17.22 12.37 -7.30
N ILE A 95 16.01 12.89 -7.15
CA ILE A 95 14.96 12.29 -6.35
C ILE A 95 13.77 11.96 -7.24
N THR A 96 13.14 10.82 -7.02
CA THR A 96 12.03 10.33 -7.83
C THR A 96 10.87 9.89 -6.96
N PHE A 97 9.71 10.49 -7.17
CA PHE A 97 8.43 9.99 -6.69
C PHE A 97 7.92 8.98 -7.70
N THR A 98 7.56 7.79 -7.23
CA THR A 98 7.03 6.74 -8.10
C THR A 98 5.51 6.83 -8.08
N SER A 99 4.89 6.89 -9.25
CA SER A 99 3.44 6.80 -9.40
C SER A 99 2.91 5.46 -8.88
N SER A 100 1.59 5.40 -8.66
CA SER A 100 0.95 4.14 -8.28
C SER A 100 1.30 3.02 -9.25
N THR A 101 1.69 1.87 -8.69
CA THR A 101 1.98 0.67 -9.48
C THR A 101 0.72 0.00 -10.04
N LEU A 102 -0.47 0.53 -9.71
CA LEU A 102 -1.75 0.06 -10.23
C LEU A 102 -2.29 1.06 -11.25
N THR A 103 -2.93 0.55 -12.30
CA THR A 103 -3.73 1.41 -13.17
C THR A 103 -4.94 1.95 -12.38
N PRO A 104 -5.49 3.13 -12.72
CA PRO A 104 -6.66 3.67 -12.03
C PRO A 104 -7.85 2.69 -11.95
N ALA A 105 -8.03 1.84 -12.97
CA ALA A 105 -9.04 0.79 -12.97
C ALA A 105 -8.78 -0.31 -11.91
N LEU A 106 -7.51 -0.68 -11.69
CA LEU A 106 -7.13 -1.65 -10.67
C LEU A 106 -7.21 -1.05 -9.26
N GLU A 107 -6.92 0.25 -9.11
CA GLU A 107 -7.09 0.96 -7.85
C GLU A 107 -8.56 0.99 -7.41
N ASP A 108 -9.48 1.32 -8.32
CA ASP A 108 -10.92 1.28 -8.03
C ASP A 108 -11.36 -0.12 -7.59
N LEU A 109 -10.85 -1.17 -8.25
CA LEU A 109 -11.13 -2.56 -7.84
C LEU A 109 -10.56 -2.88 -6.45
N VAL A 110 -9.38 -2.38 -6.08
CA VAL A 110 -8.81 -2.55 -4.73
C VAL A 110 -9.66 -1.82 -3.69
N ILE A 111 -10.06 -0.57 -3.96
CA ILE A 111 -10.92 0.23 -3.09
C ILE A 111 -12.26 -0.48 -2.86
N ARG A 112 -12.92 -0.92 -3.94
CA ARG A 112 -14.20 -1.65 -3.87
C ARG A 112 -14.07 -2.95 -3.07
N ARG A 113 -12.96 -3.68 -3.22
CA ARG A 113 -12.72 -4.91 -2.46
C ARG A 113 -12.50 -4.63 -0.96
N CYS A 114 -11.75 -3.57 -0.63
CA CYS A 114 -11.57 -3.11 0.74
C CYS A 114 -12.89 -2.67 1.37
N PHE A 115 -13.70 -1.91 0.63
CA PHE A 115 -15.04 -1.48 1.04
C PHE A 115 -15.96 -2.69 1.28
N ALA A 116 -16.03 -3.63 0.35
CA ALA A 116 -16.82 -4.85 0.49
C ALA A 116 -16.42 -5.65 1.74
N ARG A 117 -15.11 -5.74 2.03
CA ARG A 117 -14.60 -6.39 3.24
C ARG A 117 -14.98 -5.63 4.51
N LEU A 118 -14.88 -4.31 4.51
CA LEU A 118 -15.27 -3.46 5.63
C LEU A 118 -16.78 -3.62 5.92
N VAL A 119 -17.62 -3.53 4.90
CA VAL A 119 -19.08 -3.71 4.98
C VAL A 119 -19.43 -5.10 5.53
N ARG A 120 -18.78 -6.16 5.03
CA ARG A 120 -19.06 -7.54 5.39
C ARG A 120 -18.65 -7.90 6.82
N PHE A 121 -17.53 -7.37 7.31
CA PHE A 121 -16.96 -7.74 8.62
C PHE A 121 -17.17 -6.71 9.73
N HIS A 122 -17.15 -5.41 9.40
CA HIS A 122 -17.18 -4.33 10.40
C HIS A 122 -18.43 -3.45 10.31
N GLY A 123 -19.12 -3.43 9.17
CA GLY A 123 -20.27 -2.57 8.91
C GLY A 123 -21.44 -2.73 9.89
N SER A 124 -21.66 -3.94 10.39
CA SER A 124 -22.70 -4.24 11.38
C SER A 124 -22.59 -3.41 12.67
N LYS A 125 -21.38 -3.00 13.05
CA LYS A 125 -21.13 -2.23 14.28
C LYS A 125 -21.50 -0.75 14.17
N PHE A 126 -21.60 -0.23 12.95
CA PHE A 126 -21.89 1.18 12.68
C PHE A 126 -23.37 1.42 12.35
N LEU A 127 -24.06 0.42 11.78
CA LEU A 127 -25.49 0.50 11.46
C LEU A 127 -26.37 0.76 12.69
N THR A 128 -26.03 0.18 13.84
CA THR A 128 -26.79 0.37 15.09
C THR A 128 -26.62 1.76 15.70
N ARG A 129 -25.69 2.59 15.20
CA ARG A 129 -25.46 3.95 15.69
C ARG A 129 -26.27 5.00 14.93
N ILE A 130 -26.89 4.63 13.81
CA ILE A 130 -27.70 5.51 12.99
C ILE A 130 -29.18 5.19 13.25
N PRO A 131 -30.04 6.16 13.60
CA PRO A 131 -31.45 5.94 13.93
C PRO A 131 -32.33 5.68 12.69
N PHE A 132 -31.81 4.98 11.69
CA PHE A 132 -32.55 4.49 10.53
C PHE A 132 -32.56 2.96 10.59
N GLY A 133 -33.66 2.33 11.03
CA GLY A 133 -33.69 0.88 11.19
C GLY A 133 -35.07 0.24 11.06
N GLY A 134 -35.48 -0.07 9.83
CA GLY A 134 -36.52 -1.08 9.56
C GLY A 134 -35.94 -2.52 9.65
N ALA A 135 -36.82 -3.53 9.71
CA ALA A 135 -36.47 -4.93 10.00
C ALA A 135 -35.37 -5.55 9.09
N ASN A 136 -35.17 -5.04 7.88
CA ASN A 136 -34.29 -5.65 6.87
C ASN A 136 -32.96 -4.90 6.62
N VAL A 137 -32.70 -3.78 7.29
CA VAL A 137 -31.52 -2.93 7.02
C VAL A 137 -30.20 -3.71 7.15
N PHE A 138 -30.11 -4.57 8.17
CA PHE A 138 -28.93 -5.40 8.41
C PHE A 138 -28.73 -6.46 7.32
N GLY A 139 -29.82 -7.07 6.84
CA GLY A 139 -29.80 -8.05 5.75
C GLY A 139 -29.34 -7.40 4.44
N ASN A 140 -29.92 -6.25 4.10
CA ASN A 140 -29.61 -5.49 2.89
C ASN A 140 -28.15 -5.03 2.89
N PHE A 141 -27.63 -4.56 4.03
CA PHE A 141 -26.25 -4.10 4.12
C PHE A 141 -25.23 -5.23 3.96
N ARG A 142 -25.49 -6.40 4.54
CA ARG A 142 -24.67 -7.60 4.31
C ARG A 142 -24.77 -8.11 2.87
N GLN A 143 -25.93 -7.98 2.24
CA GLN A 143 -26.12 -8.37 0.84
C GLN A 143 -25.31 -7.45 -0.08
N LEU A 144 -25.39 -6.13 0.12
CA LEU A 144 -24.57 -5.15 -0.62
C LEU A 144 -23.08 -5.48 -0.56
N GLY A 145 -22.55 -5.79 0.63
CA GLY A 145 -21.15 -6.18 0.77
C GLY A 145 -20.76 -7.48 0.07
N ARG A 146 -21.70 -8.41 -0.14
CA ARG A 146 -21.48 -9.62 -0.95
C ARG A 146 -21.53 -9.29 -2.43
N ASP A 147 -22.52 -8.53 -2.86
CA ASP A 147 -22.71 -8.19 -4.27
C ASP A 147 -21.50 -7.43 -4.82
N ILE A 148 -21.01 -6.41 -4.08
CA ILE A 148 -19.79 -5.68 -4.44
C ILE A 148 -18.56 -6.60 -4.44
N TRP A 149 -18.47 -7.54 -3.49
CA TRP A 149 -17.36 -8.49 -3.46
C TRP A 149 -17.32 -9.37 -4.71
N ASP A 150 -18.46 -9.95 -5.08
CA ASP A 150 -18.58 -10.88 -6.19
C ASP A 150 -18.36 -10.17 -7.54
N GLU A 151 -18.88 -8.95 -7.70
CA GLU A 151 -18.62 -8.09 -8.86
C GLU A 151 -17.13 -7.76 -8.99
N THR A 152 -16.52 -7.30 -7.89
CA THR A 152 -15.09 -6.95 -7.88
C THR A 152 -14.20 -8.17 -8.14
N GLU A 153 -14.57 -9.35 -7.62
CA GLU A 153 -13.84 -10.60 -7.89
C GLU A 153 -13.97 -11.03 -9.36
N LYS A 154 -15.15 -10.88 -9.96
CA LYS A 154 -15.36 -11.16 -11.39
C LYS A 154 -14.49 -10.25 -12.26
N ASP A 155 -14.40 -8.97 -11.93
CA ASP A 155 -13.64 -8.01 -12.73
C ASP A 155 -12.13 -8.08 -12.49
N LEU A 156 -11.69 -8.38 -11.26
CA LEU A 156 -10.29 -8.74 -10.99
C LEU A 156 -9.85 -9.98 -11.76
N ASN A 157 -10.71 -11.00 -11.89
CA ASN A 157 -10.38 -12.21 -12.64
C ASN A 157 -10.30 -11.98 -14.16
N LYS A 158 -10.89 -10.89 -14.67
CA LYS A 158 -10.80 -10.51 -16.09
C LYS A 158 -9.65 -9.55 -16.36
N ALA A 159 -9.19 -8.82 -15.35
CA ALA A 159 -8.08 -7.88 -15.50
C ALA A 159 -6.79 -8.65 -15.82
N GLU A 160 -6.14 -8.31 -16.94
CA GLU A 160 -4.86 -8.93 -17.30
C GLU A 160 -3.79 -8.52 -16.28
N PRO A 161 -3.00 -9.46 -15.73
CA PRO A 161 -1.92 -9.13 -14.81
C PRO A 161 -0.82 -8.38 -15.56
N GLN A 162 -0.49 -7.16 -15.12
CA GLN A 162 0.52 -6.32 -15.76
C GLN A 162 1.97 -6.82 -15.60
N THR A 163 2.20 -7.93 -14.89
CA THR A 163 3.54 -8.49 -14.71
C THR A 163 3.73 -9.75 -15.56
N LYS A 164 4.71 -9.74 -16.48
CA LYS A 164 5.20 -10.94 -17.19
C LYS A 164 5.80 -12.03 -16.27
N LYS A 165 5.92 -11.76 -14.97
CA LYS A 165 6.42 -12.72 -13.98
C LYS A 165 5.27 -13.56 -13.44
N THR A 166 5.14 -14.77 -13.96
CA THR A 166 4.31 -15.81 -13.34
C THR A 166 5.04 -16.29 -12.08
N TYR A 167 4.54 -15.93 -10.90
CA TYR A 167 5.03 -16.54 -9.67
C TYR A 167 4.43 -17.94 -9.55
N SER A 168 5.29 -18.95 -9.41
CA SER A 168 4.89 -20.29 -9.03
C SER A 168 3.99 -20.21 -7.79
N LYS A 169 2.85 -20.92 -7.82
CA LYS A 169 2.03 -21.18 -6.63
C LYS A 169 2.83 -22.08 -5.67
N GLY A 170 3.87 -21.53 -5.06
CA GLY A 170 4.62 -22.15 -3.97
C GLY A 170 3.75 -22.16 -2.74
N GLY A 171 2.87 -23.16 -2.66
CA GLY A 171 2.11 -23.44 -1.45
C GLY A 171 3.08 -23.70 -0.31
N ILE A 172 3.08 -22.81 0.68
CA ILE A 172 3.67 -23.09 1.99
C ILE A 172 2.86 -24.26 2.57
N ARG A 173 3.42 -25.47 2.47
CA ARG A 173 2.97 -26.61 3.27
C ARG A 173 3.46 -26.35 4.70
N VAL A 174 2.63 -25.71 5.52
CA VAL A 174 2.80 -25.75 6.97
C VAL A 174 2.50 -27.20 7.38
N GLY A 175 3.56 -28.00 7.54
CA GLY A 175 3.46 -29.32 8.14
C GLY A 175 3.02 -29.14 9.59
N ILE A 176 1.87 -29.70 9.93
CA ILE A 176 1.48 -29.88 11.33
C ILE A 176 2.42 -30.97 11.87
N PHE A 177 3.46 -30.55 12.58
CA PHE A 177 4.24 -31.41 13.45
C PHE A 177 3.33 -31.87 14.59
N GLY A 178 2.75 -33.06 14.47
CA GLY A 178 2.12 -33.76 15.58
C GLY A 178 3.21 -34.38 16.45
N ALA A 179 3.60 -33.69 17.51
CA ALA A 179 4.36 -34.27 18.61
C ALA A 179 3.41 -34.55 19.80
N HIS A 180 3.68 -35.66 20.49
CA HIS A 180 3.01 -36.23 21.69
C HIS A 180 1.74 -37.06 21.40
N GLY A 181 1.59 -38.29 21.91
CA GLY A 181 2.12 -38.83 23.15
C GLY A 181 2.48 -40.31 23.13
N HIS A 182 3.50 -40.58 23.92
CA HIS A 182 4.02 -41.85 24.40
C HIS A 182 2.97 -42.56 25.28
N HIS A 183 2.64 -43.82 25.00
CA HIS A 183 2.22 -44.76 26.04
C HIS A 183 2.62 -46.18 25.65
N GLY A 184 3.67 -46.68 26.30
CA GLY A 184 3.87 -48.11 26.48
C GLY A 184 3.13 -48.57 27.73
N HIS A 185 2.52 -49.75 27.67
CA HIS A 185 2.32 -50.55 28.87
C HIS A 185 2.31 -52.05 28.52
N HIS A 186 3.06 -52.79 29.34
CA HIS A 186 3.37 -54.22 29.37
C HIS A 186 2.19 -55.21 29.32
N GLY A 187 2.38 -56.33 28.59
CA GLY A 187 2.62 -57.69 29.15
C GLY A 187 1.51 -58.47 29.87
N HIS A 188 1.50 -59.79 29.60
CA HIS A 188 0.77 -60.92 30.23
C HIS A 188 -0.73 -61.03 29.88
N HIS A 189 -1.27 -62.15 29.39
CA HIS A 189 -1.04 -63.58 29.66
C HIS A 189 -1.23 -64.43 28.40
#